data_AF-A0A6I4YZT2-F1
#
_entry.id   AF-A0A6I4YZT2-F1
#
_cell.length_a   1.000
_cell.length_b   1.000
_cell.length_c   1.000
_cell.angle_alpha   90.00
_cell.angle_beta   90.00
_cell.angle_gamma   90.00
#
_symmetry.space_group_name_H-M   'P 1'
#
loop_
_entity.id
_entity.type
_entity.pdbx_description
1 polymer ?
#
loop_
_entity_poly.entity_id
_entity_poly.type
_entity_poly.pdbx_seq_one_letter_code
_entity_poly.pdbx_strand_id
1 'polypeptide(L)'
;MNTSDYYALVQEDADLSKPVLVYGWDDQPHEKDGSSRPYHASAGYKAVKLDMADEAWTARLVAPQTPTQLYQGVLSPYERPVPTVKEQAKDALHHVHNSAVMIVAMGGSFGPQTRDYVAKLQAIVDGSDTVSTVLPPVPHDLKQ
;
A
#
# COMPACT_ATOMS: atom_id res chain seq x y z
N MET A 1 -9.51 35.27 9.15
CA MET A 1 -8.64 34.21 8.61
C MET A 1 -9.07 33.99 7.17
N ASN A 2 -8.14 33.97 6.23
CA ASN A 2 -8.46 33.63 4.85
C ASN A 2 -8.60 32.10 4.82
N THR A 3 -9.83 31.62 4.68
CA THR A 3 -10.10 30.20 4.47
C THR A 3 -9.77 29.81 3.04
N SER A 4 -9.21 28.60 2.86
CA SER A 4 -8.96 28.01 1.55
C SER A 4 -9.77 26.72 1.40
N ASP A 5 -10.15 26.41 0.17
CA ASP A 5 -10.57 25.06 -0.19
C ASP A 5 -9.34 24.28 -0.68
N TYR A 6 -9.18 23.05 -0.21
CA TYR A 6 -8.05 22.20 -0.57
C TYR A 6 -8.47 21.14 -1.58
N TYR A 7 -7.61 20.86 -2.55
CA TYR A 7 -7.90 19.94 -3.64
C TYR A 7 -6.77 18.95 -3.87
N ALA A 8 -7.15 17.73 -4.25
CA ALA A 8 -6.27 16.73 -4.82
C ALA A 8 -6.54 16.57 -6.31
N LEU A 9 -5.48 16.53 -7.12
CA LEU A 9 -5.56 16.25 -8.55
C LEU A 9 -5.39 14.75 -8.80
N VAL A 10 -6.40 14.13 -9.37
CA VAL A 10 -6.42 12.69 -9.70
C VAL A 10 -6.83 12.49 -11.16
N GLN A 11 -6.62 11.28 -11.70
CA GLN A 11 -7.17 10.94 -13.01
C GLN A 11 -8.68 11.11 -13.05
N GLU A 12 -9.21 11.55 -14.18
CA GLU A 12 -10.64 11.82 -14.40
C GLU A 12 -11.53 10.62 -13.99
N ASP A 13 -11.12 9.42 -14.35
CA ASP A 13 -11.83 8.16 -14.11
C ASP A 13 -11.50 7.50 -12.76
N ALA A 14 -10.75 8.18 -11.88
CA ALA A 14 -10.36 7.61 -10.59
C ALA A 14 -11.57 7.24 -9.72
N ASP A 15 -11.56 6.02 -9.19
CA ASP A 15 -12.55 5.46 -8.26
C ASP A 15 -12.24 5.91 -6.83
N LEU A 16 -12.94 6.93 -6.34
CA LEU A 16 -12.73 7.51 -5.01
C LEU A 16 -13.22 6.62 -3.85
N SER A 17 -13.81 5.45 -4.14
CA SER A 17 -14.13 4.44 -3.12
C SER A 17 -12.92 3.57 -2.74
N LYS A 18 -11.75 3.82 -3.33
CA LYS A 18 -10.50 3.10 -3.11
C LYS A 18 -9.34 4.09 -2.97
N PRO A 19 -8.17 3.62 -2.54
CA PRO A 19 -6.97 4.45 -2.54
C PRO A 19 -6.64 4.88 -3.98
N VAL A 20 -6.43 6.17 -4.21
CA VAL A 20 -6.11 6.71 -5.54
C VAL A 20 -4.76 7.41 -5.56
N LEU A 21 -4.08 7.34 -6.72
CA LEU A 21 -2.85 8.07 -6.96
C LEU A 21 -3.18 9.56 -7.13
N VAL A 22 -2.50 10.39 -6.34
CA VAL A 22 -2.60 11.84 -6.42
C VAL A 22 -1.42 12.41 -7.17
N TYR A 23 -1.70 13.18 -8.22
CA TYR A 23 -0.71 13.79 -9.11
C TYR A 23 -0.29 15.19 -8.66
N GLY A 24 -1.11 15.83 -7.84
CA GLY A 24 -0.84 17.17 -7.33
C GLY A 24 -1.82 17.55 -6.22
N TRP A 25 -1.42 18.56 -5.46
CA TRP A 25 -2.22 19.16 -4.40
C TRP A 25 -2.30 20.66 -4.68
N ASP A 26 -3.46 21.26 -4.41
CA ASP A 26 -3.66 22.69 -4.62
C ASP A 26 -4.52 23.28 -3.50
N ASP A 27 -4.28 24.54 -3.18
CA ASP A 27 -5.09 25.32 -2.26
C ASP A 27 -5.71 26.53 -2.99
N GLN A 28 -7.01 26.68 -2.84
CA GLN A 28 -7.76 27.75 -3.49
C GLN A 28 -8.29 28.71 -2.42
N PRO A 29 -7.67 29.89 -2.27
CA PRO A 29 -8.14 30.86 -1.29
C PRO A 29 -9.53 31.37 -1.66
N HIS A 30 -10.38 31.55 -0.65
CA HIS A 30 -11.68 32.18 -0.83
C HIS A 30 -11.51 33.67 -1.23
N GLU A 31 -12.50 34.19 -1.94
CA GLU A 31 -12.57 35.61 -2.27
C GLU A 31 -12.85 36.47 -1.02
N LYS A 32 -12.70 37.80 -1.15
CA LYS A 32 -12.93 38.73 -0.05
C LYS A 32 -14.37 38.71 0.49
N ASP A 33 -15.32 38.24 -0.31
CA ASP A 33 -16.71 38.05 0.07
C ASP A 33 -17.00 36.66 0.68
N GLY A 34 -15.98 35.82 0.82
CA GLY A 34 -16.07 34.45 1.35
C GLY A 34 -16.51 33.40 0.33
N SER A 35 -16.68 33.77 -0.95
CA SER A 35 -17.02 32.79 -1.99
C SER A 35 -15.81 31.97 -2.43
N SER A 36 -16.05 30.71 -2.81
CA SER A 36 -15.06 29.84 -3.42
C SER A 36 -15.20 29.85 -4.94
N ARG A 37 -14.09 29.93 -5.66
CA ARG A 37 -14.06 29.81 -7.12
C ARG A 37 -14.07 28.32 -7.50
N PRO A 38 -14.75 27.93 -8.59
CA PRO A 38 -14.62 26.57 -9.10
C PRO A 38 -13.17 26.30 -9.51
N TYR A 39 -12.61 25.18 -9.05
CA TYR A 39 -11.30 24.73 -9.49
C TYR A 39 -11.40 24.11 -10.89
N HIS A 40 -10.48 24.47 -11.78
CA HIS A 40 -10.42 23.94 -13.14
C HIS A 40 -9.19 23.05 -13.31
N ALA A 41 -9.37 21.73 -13.27
CA ALA A 41 -8.31 20.78 -13.58
C ALA A 41 -8.03 20.70 -15.09
N SER A 42 -6.78 20.42 -15.45
CA SER A 42 -6.37 20.16 -16.84
C SER A 42 -7.07 18.93 -17.41
N ALA A 43 -7.21 18.88 -18.74
CA ALA A 43 -7.83 17.75 -19.42
C ALA A 43 -7.19 16.40 -19.01
N GLY A 44 -8.03 15.42 -18.68
CA GLY A 44 -7.61 14.10 -18.19
C GLY A 44 -7.49 13.99 -16.66
N TYR A 45 -7.70 15.09 -15.93
CA TYR A 45 -7.68 15.13 -14.48
C TYR A 45 -8.93 15.79 -13.93
N LYS A 46 -9.31 15.38 -12.72
CA LYS A 46 -10.32 16.06 -11.90
C LYS A 46 -9.71 16.52 -10.58
N ALA A 47 -10.25 17.63 -10.08
CA ALA A 47 -9.95 18.11 -8.73
C ALA A 47 -10.99 17.57 -7.75
N VAL A 48 -10.52 16.89 -6.72
CA VAL A 48 -11.34 16.38 -5.63
C VAL A 48 -11.17 17.30 -4.44
N LYS A 49 -12.27 17.97 -4.05
CA LYS A 49 -12.27 18.80 -2.85
C LYS A 49 -12.03 17.93 -1.62
N LEU A 50 -11.11 18.37 -0.77
CA LEU A 50 -10.73 17.72 0.46
C LEU A 50 -11.53 18.30 1.63
N ASP A 51 -12.08 17.43 2.47
CA ASP A 51 -12.61 17.85 3.78
C ASP A 51 -11.45 18.02 4.75
N MET A 52 -10.81 19.20 4.71
CA MET A 52 -9.60 19.50 5.45
C MET A 52 -9.61 20.96 5.93
N ALA A 53 -9.17 21.18 7.17
CA ALA A 53 -8.95 22.52 7.73
C ALA A 53 -7.54 23.05 7.42
N ASP A 54 -7.38 24.38 7.45
CA ASP A 54 -6.11 25.05 7.13
C ASP A 54 -4.95 24.58 8.02
N GLU A 55 -5.22 24.30 9.30
CA GLU A 55 -4.22 23.78 10.24
C GLU A 55 -3.73 22.38 9.83
N ALA A 56 -4.65 21.52 9.36
CA ALA A 56 -4.33 20.17 8.90
C ALA A 56 -3.53 20.20 7.58
N TRP A 57 -3.87 21.12 6.67
CA TRP A 57 -3.10 21.36 5.45
C TRP A 57 -1.68 21.85 5.78
N THR A 58 -1.56 22.83 6.66
CA THR A 58 -0.26 23.37 7.08
C THR A 58 0.60 22.30 7.75
N ALA A 59 0.00 21.48 8.63
CA ALA A 59 0.67 20.34 9.26
C ALA A 59 1.20 19.35 8.21
N ARG A 60 0.42 19.10 7.13
CA ARG A 60 0.86 18.27 6.01
C ARG A 60 2.07 18.85 5.29
N LEU A 61 2.24 20.17 5.19
CA LEU A 61 3.40 20.76 4.52
C LEU A 61 4.71 20.61 5.32
N VAL A 62 4.62 20.45 6.65
CA VAL A 62 5.80 20.53 7.54
C VAL A 62 6.13 19.23 8.29
N ALA A 63 5.17 18.29 8.41
CA ALA A 63 5.38 17.04 9.13
C ALA A 63 5.98 15.92 8.23
N PRO A 64 6.70 14.95 8.82
CA PRO A 64 7.08 13.73 8.11
C PRO A 64 5.83 13.07 7.53
N GLN A 65 5.79 12.93 6.21
CA GLN A 65 4.66 12.31 5.54
C GLN A 65 4.66 10.81 5.84
N THR A 66 3.81 10.37 6.76
CA THR A 66 3.36 8.99 6.71
C THR A 66 2.61 8.79 5.40
N PRO A 67 2.72 7.61 4.74
CA PRO A 67 1.96 7.33 3.54
C PRO A 67 0.49 7.65 3.79
N THR A 68 -0.08 8.54 2.99
CA THR A 68 -1.50 8.92 3.03
C THR A 68 -2.15 8.56 1.71
N GLN A 69 -3.44 8.29 1.77
CA GLN A 69 -4.28 8.00 0.63
C GLN A 69 -5.42 9.00 0.56
N LEU A 70 -5.87 9.32 -0.65
CA LEU A 70 -7.16 9.95 -0.85
C LEU A 70 -8.23 8.85 -0.83
N TYR A 71 -9.18 8.95 0.10
CA TYR A 71 -10.29 8.02 0.25
C TYR A 71 -11.56 8.82 0.53
N GLN A 72 -12.57 8.67 -0.33
CA GLN A 72 -13.86 9.37 -0.22
C GLN A 72 -13.73 10.90 -0.08
N GLY A 73 -12.76 11.51 -0.74
CA GLY A 73 -12.54 12.96 -0.67
C GLY A 73 -11.83 13.44 0.60
N VAL A 74 -11.29 12.52 1.41
CA VAL A 74 -10.53 12.87 2.62
C VAL A 74 -9.13 12.24 2.56
N LEU A 75 -8.14 12.96 3.07
CA LEU A 75 -6.81 12.42 3.28
C LEU A 75 -6.80 11.55 4.54
N SER A 76 -6.54 10.26 4.35
CA SER A 76 -6.48 9.28 5.43
C SER A 76 -5.10 8.61 5.48
N PRO A 77 -4.66 8.10 6.64
CA PRO A 77 -3.51 7.21 6.70
C PRO A 77 -3.68 6.05 5.73
N TYR A 78 -2.63 5.72 4.98
CA TYR A 78 -2.61 4.55 4.12
C TYR A 78 -2.23 3.32 4.94
N GLU A 79 -3.20 2.45 5.18
CA GLU A 79 -2.97 1.13 5.73
C GLU A 79 -2.78 0.14 4.58
N ARG A 80 -1.56 -0.38 4.42
CA ARG A 80 -1.30 -1.42 3.43
C ARG A 80 -2.14 -2.66 3.78
N PRO A 81 -2.91 -3.23 2.83
CA PRO A 81 -3.59 -4.50 3.05
C PRO A 81 -2.60 -5.58 3.52
N VAL A 82 -3.02 -6.41 4.48
CA VAL A 82 -2.23 -7.56 4.89
C VAL A 82 -2.06 -8.48 3.67
N PRO A 83 -0.83 -8.87 3.29
CA PRO A 83 -0.60 -9.78 2.17
C PRO A 83 -1.39 -11.08 2.36
N THR A 84 -1.94 -11.60 1.29
CA THR A 84 -2.63 -12.90 1.30
C THR A 84 -1.67 -14.02 1.70
N VAL A 85 -2.18 -15.12 2.27
CA VAL A 85 -1.36 -16.30 2.62
C VAL A 85 -0.59 -16.82 1.39
N LYS A 86 -1.18 -16.69 0.19
CA LYS A 86 -0.54 -17.00 -1.08
C LYS A 86 0.65 -16.10 -1.40
N GLU A 87 0.52 -14.79 -1.22
CA GLU A 87 1.65 -13.86 -1.39
C GLU A 87 2.75 -14.11 -0.37
N GLN A 88 2.37 -14.30 0.89
CA GLN A 88 3.30 -14.67 1.96
C GLN A 88 4.05 -15.99 1.62
N ALA A 89 3.35 -16.98 1.04
CA ALA A 89 3.95 -18.25 0.65
C ALA A 89 4.93 -18.11 -0.53
N LYS A 90 4.66 -17.21 -1.49
CA LYS A 90 5.60 -16.88 -2.57
C LYS A 90 6.87 -16.24 -2.03
N ASP A 91 6.72 -15.26 -1.12
CA ASP A 91 7.87 -14.61 -0.49
C ASP A 91 8.70 -15.61 0.33
N ALA A 92 8.03 -16.50 1.05
CA ALA A 92 8.67 -17.59 1.77
C ALA A 92 9.42 -18.56 0.84
N LEU A 93 8.86 -18.93 -0.32
CA LEU A 93 9.56 -19.76 -1.32
C LEU A 93 10.79 -19.05 -1.88
N HIS A 94 10.72 -17.73 -2.14
CA HIS A 94 11.89 -16.96 -2.54
C HIS A 94 12.98 -16.98 -1.45
N HIS A 95 12.60 -16.87 -0.19
CA HIS A 95 13.54 -17.00 0.93
C HIS A 95 14.20 -18.39 0.95
N VAL A 96 13.42 -19.47 0.83
CA VAL A 96 13.96 -20.84 0.76
C VAL A 96 14.92 -20.99 -0.42
N HIS A 97 14.59 -20.43 -1.59
CA HIS A 97 15.46 -20.48 -2.76
C HIS A 97 16.81 -19.81 -2.49
N ASN A 98 16.79 -18.62 -1.88
CA ASN A 98 18.01 -17.91 -1.48
C ASN A 98 18.83 -18.70 -0.46
N SER A 99 18.18 -19.30 0.54
CA SER A 99 18.86 -20.18 1.51
C SER A 99 19.41 -21.46 0.87
N ALA A 100 18.73 -22.02 -0.13
CA ALA A 100 19.17 -23.22 -0.84
C ALA A 100 20.52 -23.01 -1.52
N VAL A 101 20.70 -21.85 -2.17
CA VAL A 101 21.97 -21.47 -2.81
C VAL A 101 23.10 -21.47 -1.78
N MET A 102 22.87 -20.93 -0.58
CA MET A 102 23.85 -20.90 0.49
C MET A 102 24.16 -22.29 1.06
N ILE A 103 23.13 -23.11 1.32
CA ILE A 103 23.28 -24.47 1.86
C ILE A 103 24.06 -25.36 0.90
N VAL A 104 23.75 -25.30 -0.40
CA VAL A 104 24.49 -26.05 -1.43
C VAL A 104 25.94 -25.57 -1.52
N ALA A 105 26.19 -24.25 -1.44
CA ALA A 105 27.55 -23.70 -1.43
C ALA A 105 28.38 -24.19 -0.22
N MET A 106 27.73 -24.47 0.92
CA MET A 106 28.35 -25.06 2.10
C MET A 106 28.43 -26.60 2.06
N GLY A 107 28.03 -27.24 0.96
CA GLY A 107 28.01 -28.71 0.81
C GLY A 107 26.89 -29.42 1.56
N GLY A 108 25.88 -28.68 2.05
CA GLY A 108 24.71 -29.21 2.74
C GLY A 108 23.54 -29.54 1.82
N SER A 109 22.49 -30.15 2.39
CA SER A 109 21.22 -30.39 1.70
C SER A 109 20.03 -30.19 2.64
N PHE A 110 18.85 -29.93 2.08
CA PHE A 110 17.63 -29.77 2.89
C PHE A 110 17.17 -31.09 3.49
N GLY A 111 16.91 -31.06 4.80
CA GLY A 111 16.32 -32.15 5.56
C GLY A 111 14.82 -32.34 5.26
N PRO A 112 14.21 -33.41 5.80
CA PRO A 112 12.80 -33.74 5.57
C PRO A 112 11.83 -32.60 5.93
N GLN A 113 12.07 -31.90 7.06
CA GLN A 113 11.21 -30.81 7.52
C GLN A 113 11.13 -29.65 6.52
N THR A 114 12.25 -29.30 5.87
CA THR A 114 12.27 -28.25 4.86
C THR A 114 11.60 -28.68 3.57
N ARG A 115 11.70 -29.95 3.19
CA ARG A 115 10.96 -30.48 2.03
C ARG A 115 9.45 -30.44 2.28
N ASP A 116 9.00 -30.82 3.47
CA ASP A 116 7.58 -30.75 3.86
C ASP A 116 7.08 -29.31 3.91
N TYR A 117 7.90 -28.39 4.43
CA TYR A 117 7.61 -26.95 4.41
C TYR A 117 7.45 -26.42 2.99
N VAL A 118 8.40 -26.70 2.10
CA VAL A 118 8.33 -26.30 0.68
C VAL A 118 7.11 -26.88 -0.02
N ALA A 119 6.81 -28.17 0.21
CA ALA A 119 5.63 -28.81 -0.37
C ALA A 119 4.32 -28.12 0.05
N LYS A 120 4.20 -27.73 1.33
CA LYS A 120 3.05 -26.96 1.83
C LYS A 120 2.97 -25.56 1.24
N LEU A 121 4.10 -24.84 1.16
CA LEU A 121 4.12 -23.53 0.51
C LEU A 121 3.70 -23.62 -0.96
N GLN A 122 4.20 -24.63 -1.69
CA GLN A 122 3.84 -24.86 -3.08
C GLN A 122 2.35 -25.17 -3.23
N ALA A 123 1.77 -25.99 -2.34
CA ALA A 123 0.33 -26.28 -2.34
C ALA A 123 -0.53 -25.02 -2.15
N ILE A 124 -0.11 -24.11 -1.25
CA ILE A 124 -0.76 -22.80 -1.05
C ILE A 124 -0.62 -21.92 -2.31
N VAL A 125 0.56 -21.86 -2.90
CA VAL A 125 0.83 -21.02 -4.09
C VAL A 125 0.04 -21.51 -5.30
N ASP A 126 -0.02 -22.81 -5.52
CA ASP A 126 -0.74 -23.43 -6.64
C ASP A 126 -2.25 -23.48 -6.41
N GLY A 127 -2.71 -23.18 -5.19
CA GLY A 127 -4.13 -23.14 -4.82
C GLY A 127 -4.75 -24.52 -4.58
N SER A 128 -3.93 -25.57 -4.44
CA SER A 128 -4.41 -26.90 -4.02
C SER A 128 -4.69 -26.95 -2.51
N ASP A 129 -4.04 -26.07 -1.73
CA ASP A 129 -4.42 -25.78 -0.36
C ASP A 129 -5.32 -24.53 -0.32
N THR A 130 -6.61 -24.75 -0.08
CA THR A 130 -7.64 -23.71 0.03
C THR A 130 -8.11 -23.48 1.46
N VAL A 131 -7.54 -24.21 2.43
CA VAL A 131 -7.95 -24.21 3.83
C VAL A 131 -6.95 -23.49 4.73
N SER A 132 -5.67 -23.43 4.34
CA SER A 132 -4.64 -22.73 5.10
C SER A 132 -4.90 -21.22 5.18
N THR A 133 -5.09 -20.74 6.40
CA THR A 133 -5.26 -19.31 6.72
C THR A 133 -3.98 -18.67 7.27
N VAL A 134 -2.93 -19.45 7.50
CA VAL A 134 -1.61 -19.02 7.98
C VAL A 134 -0.52 -19.88 7.33
N LEU A 135 0.71 -19.35 7.28
CA LEU A 135 1.86 -20.13 6.79
C LEU A 135 2.25 -21.26 7.77
N PRO A 136 2.79 -22.39 7.26
CA PRO A 136 3.45 -23.36 8.11
C PRO A 136 4.65 -22.74 8.85
N PRO A 137 5.03 -23.24 10.03
CA PRO A 137 6.16 -22.72 10.77
C PRO A 137 7.47 -22.94 10.00
N VAL A 138 8.33 -21.92 9.97
CA VAL A 138 9.63 -21.99 9.30
C VAL A 138 10.53 -23.03 9.99
N PRO A 139 11.08 -24.01 9.26
CA PRO A 139 12.06 -24.98 9.76
C PRO A 139 13.32 -24.34 10.35
N HIS A 140 13.97 -25.00 11.32
CA HIS A 140 15.13 -24.45 12.02
C HIS A 140 16.35 -24.20 11.11
N ASP A 141 16.55 -25.05 10.11
CA ASP A 141 17.60 -24.94 9.10
C ASP A 141 17.46 -23.73 8.16
N LEU A 142 16.31 -23.06 8.18
CA LEU A 142 16.02 -21.86 7.39
C LEU A 142 15.99 -20.54 8.21
N LYS A 143 16.17 -20.59 9.53
CA LYS A 143 16.08 -19.41 10.43
C LYS A 143 17.38 -18.59 10.56
N GLN A 144 18.25 -18.59 9.55
CA GLN A 144 19.55 -17.89 9.64
C GLN A 144 19.44 -16.39 9.41
#